data_AF-A0A0A7V8V8-F1
#
_entry.id   AF-A0A0A7V8V8-F1
#
_cell.length_a   1.000
_cell.length_b   1.000
_cell.length_c   1.000
_cell.angle_alpha   90.00
_cell.angle_beta   90.00
_cell.angle_gamma   90.00
#
_symmetry.space_group_name_H-M   'P 1'
#
loop_
_entity.id
_entity.type
_entity.pdbx_description
1 polymer ?
#
loop_
_entity_poly.entity_id
_entity_poly.type
_entity_poly.pdbx_seq_one_letter_code
_entity_poly.pdbx_strand_id
1 'polypeptide(L)'
;MADMTSADKFGVIFSIAFAAAMIAIMGGLLQVDTTPATPSMAAPTQTYSPPPAPAAAPVQTPTPQAAPQTSSSDNLKYTIRGGIVDSISQDEHHNAVKIEMDSRLDGQITITVNNNSVKPFDDGTYFVTIDGEEVEFTQVGKRLTIDFMANSQKIMIYGEGYKSGGHDMSSMGHSEDSKEHEAMMAADKAAAEKAAADKAAAAAADKAAAEKAAAEKAAAEKAAADKAAAEKAAAAAAAAAKAPMAVTVEPVAGSGAPGCETTECYTPSTATISAGGTVTFTNTDTAPHTSTSGSAANGPDGVFDTSLIMMNASFDVTLADAGTYTYFCMVHPWMEGTIIVE
;
A
#
# COMPACT_ATOMS: atom_id res chain seq x y z
N MET A 1 -44.38 -29.82 31.77
CA MET A 1 -45.82 -29.48 31.67
C MET A 1 -46.03 -28.19 32.42
N ALA A 2 -46.49 -27.17 31.70
CA ALA A 2 -47.16 -25.94 32.13
C ALA A 2 -46.44 -25.03 33.16
N ASP A 3 -45.82 -23.99 32.61
CA ASP A 3 -45.54 -22.71 33.26
C ASP A 3 -46.79 -21.82 33.37
N MET A 4 -46.62 -20.78 34.20
CA MET A 4 -47.19 -19.42 34.14
C MET A 4 -48.34 -19.11 35.11
N THR A 5 -47.96 -18.44 36.21
CA THR A 5 -48.80 -17.55 37.00
C THR A 5 -48.25 -16.12 36.96
N SER A 6 -49.16 -15.15 37.03
CA SER A 6 -48.92 -13.72 37.30
C SER A 6 -48.28 -12.94 36.13
N ALA A 7 -48.80 -11.81 35.66
CA ALA A 7 -49.54 -10.74 36.33
C ALA A 7 -50.23 -9.85 35.28
N ASP A 8 -51.51 -9.49 35.46
CA ASP A 8 -52.13 -8.36 34.76
C ASP A 8 -53.02 -7.58 35.73
N LYS A 9 -52.77 -6.27 35.87
CA LYS A 9 -53.58 -5.38 36.70
C LYS A 9 -53.35 -3.90 36.35
N PHE A 10 -54.47 -3.23 36.04
CA PHE A 10 -54.74 -1.78 35.99
C PHE A 10 -54.14 -1.00 34.80
N GLY A 11 -54.85 -0.11 34.10
CA GLY A 11 -56.10 0.61 34.33
C GLY A 11 -56.11 1.84 33.39
N VAL A 12 -57.11 2.73 33.53
CA VAL A 12 -57.36 4.00 32.79
C VAL A 12 -58.28 3.82 31.56
N ILE A 13 -59.62 3.84 31.67
CA ILE A 13 -60.60 4.88 32.07
C ILE A 13 -60.79 6.01 31.04
N PHE A 14 -61.86 5.83 30.25
CA PHE A 14 -62.86 6.77 29.72
C PHE A 14 -62.69 8.29 29.91
N SER A 15 -62.96 9.05 28.84
CA SER A 15 -63.96 10.14 28.85
C SER A 15 -64.40 10.52 27.43
N ILE A 16 -65.72 10.60 27.24
CA ILE A 16 -66.46 11.02 26.03
C ILE A 16 -67.02 12.42 26.30
N ALA A 17 -66.97 13.33 25.32
CA ALA A 17 -67.99 14.37 25.17
C ALA A 17 -68.09 14.85 23.71
N PHE A 18 -69.27 14.65 23.14
CA PHE A 18 -69.79 15.13 21.85
C PHE A 18 -70.34 16.55 21.99
N ALA A 19 -70.18 17.40 20.97
CA ALA A 19 -71.28 18.22 20.40
C ALA A 19 -70.82 19.01 19.17
N ALA A 20 -71.61 18.91 18.11
CA ALA A 20 -71.44 19.55 16.81
C ALA A 20 -72.14 20.91 16.73
N ALA A 21 -71.66 21.81 15.86
CA ALA A 21 -72.50 22.68 15.04
C ALA A 21 -71.68 23.34 13.91
N MET A 22 -72.01 23.03 12.66
CA MET A 22 -71.66 23.82 11.49
C MET A 22 -72.67 24.95 11.29
N ILE A 23 -72.24 26.12 10.83
CA ILE A 23 -72.93 26.98 9.83
C ILE A 23 -71.91 27.99 9.27
N ALA A 24 -71.85 28.05 7.94
CA ALA A 24 -70.97 28.87 7.13
C ALA A 24 -71.47 30.31 6.97
N ILE A 25 -70.58 31.32 6.94
CA ILE A 25 -70.78 32.58 6.21
C ILE A 25 -69.43 33.03 5.60
N MET A 26 -69.54 33.42 4.33
CA MET A 26 -68.52 33.88 3.39
C MET A 26 -67.79 35.17 3.78
N GLY A 27 -66.63 35.39 3.15
CA GLY A 27 -66.12 36.74 2.86
C GLY A 27 -64.63 36.89 3.15
N GLY A 28 -63.82 37.01 2.11
CA GLY A 28 -62.38 36.86 2.18
C GLY A 28 -61.59 38.02 2.79
N LEU A 29 -60.34 37.72 3.09
CA LEU A 29 -59.20 38.60 2.85
C LEU A 29 -57.95 37.74 2.74
N LEU A 30 -57.36 37.81 1.56
CA LEU A 30 -56.08 37.25 1.19
C LEU A 30 -54.99 37.89 2.04
N GLN A 31 -54.31 37.12 2.90
CA GLN A 31 -52.90 37.35 3.21
C GLN A 31 -52.22 35.98 3.31
N VAL A 32 -51.65 35.58 2.18
CA VAL A 32 -50.66 34.51 2.11
C VAL A 32 -49.41 35.10 2.75
N ASP A 33 -49.02 34.58 3.91
CA ASP A 33 -47.76 34.93 4.55
C ASP A 33 -46.64 34.29 3.72
N THR A 34 -46.25 34.98 2.64
CA THR A 34 -45.02 34.68 1.88
C THR A 34 -43.84 35.28 2.64
N THR A 35 -43.43 34.63 3.72
CA THR A 35 -42.03 34.64 4.10
C THR A 35 -41.29 33.79 3.06
N PRO A 36 -40.35 34.36 2.27
CA PRO A 36 -39.56 33.54 1.38
C PRO A 36 -38.68 32.64 2.23
N ALA A 37 -38.99 31.35 2.24
CA ALA A 37 -38.00 30.34 2.56
C ALA A 37 -36.82 30.57 1.60
N THR A 38 -35.63 30.80 2.16
CA THR A 38 -34.38 30.80 1.42
C THR A 38 -34.35 29.56 0.51
N PRO A 39 -34.05 29.70 -0.78
CA PRO A 39 -33.90 28.54 -1.64
C PRO A 39 -32.71 27.73 -1.11
N SER A 40 -33.01 26.57 -0.52
CA SER A 40 -32.02 25.50 -0.41
C SER A 40 -31.64 25.15 -1.84
N MET A 41 -30.50 25.69 -2.28
CA MET A 41 -29.86 25.26 -3.51
C MET A 41 -29.63 23.76 -3.33
N ALA A 42 -30.35 22.95 -4.10
CA ALA A 42 -30.06 21.53 -4.17
C ALA A 42 -28.58 21.39 -4.55
N ALA A 43 -27.83 20.63 -3.75
CA ALA A 43 -26.43 20.39 -4.02
C ALA A 43 -26.30 19.78 -5.43
N PRO A 44 -25.33 20.22 -6.24
CA PRO A 44 -25.06 19.57 -7.52
C PRO A 44 -24.65 18.12 -7.25
N THR A 45 -25.49 17.16 -7.65
CA THR A 45 -25.19 15.74 -7.51
C THR A 45 -24.43 15.27 -8.75
N GLN A 46 -23.16 14.92 -8.59
CA GLN A 46 -22.40 14.24 -9.65
C GLN A 46 -22.33 12.75 -9.29
N THR A 47 -22.98 11.92 -10.11
CA THR A 47 -22.85 10.46 -10.00
C THR A 47 -21.60 10.04 -10.75
N TYR A 48 -20.56 9.64 -10.02
CA TYR A 48 -19.36 9.11 -10.64
C TYR A 48 -19.54 7.61 -10.87
N SER A 49 -19.45 7.19 -12.12
CA SER A 49 -19.35 5.79 -12.51
C SER A 49 -18.02 5.63 -13.23
N PRO A 50 -17.20 4.61 -12.93
CA PRO A 50 -15.93 4.42 -13.62
C PRO A 50 -16.19 4.22 -15.12
N PRO A 51 -15.39 4.83 -16.02
CA PRO A 51 -15.53 4.60 -17.45
C PRO A 51 -15.29 3.12 -17.79
N PRO A 52 -15.95 2.55 -18.83
CA PRO A 52 -15.70 1.18 -19.26
C PRO A 52 -14.23 1.00 -19.65
N ALA A 53 -13.63 -0.09 -19.19
CA ALA A 53 -12.25 -0.45 -19.52
C ALA A 53 -12.06 -0.48 -21.05
N PRO A 54 -11.12 0.29 -21.63
CA PRO A 54 -10.83 0.16 -23.05
C PRO A 54 -10.29 -1.25 -23.35
N ALA A 55 -10.93 -1.95 -24.28
CA ALA A 55 -10.44 -3.23 -24.81
C ALA A 55 -9.14 -2.98 -25.61
N ALA A 56 -8.11 -3.76 -25.30
CA ALA A 56 -6.70 -3.46 -25.60
C ALA A 56 -6.20 -3.98 -26.96
N ALA A 57 -5.17 -3.29 -27.49
CA ALA A 57 -3.99 -3.91 -28.11
C ALA A 57 -2.77 -2.97 -27.90
N PRO A 58 -1.54 -3.50 -27.82
CA PRO A 58 -0.63 -3.21 -26.72
C PRO A 58 0.27 -2.01 -26.98
N VAL A 59 0.29 -1.08 -26.03
CA VAL A 59 1.39 -0.13 -25.85
C VAL A 59 1.76 -0.20 -24.38
N GLN A 60 2.90 -0.84 -24.10
CA GLN A 60 3.50 -0.85 -22.78
C GLN A 60 3.75 0.61 -22.38
N THR A 61 3.04 1.07 -21.36
CA THR A 61 3.21 2.40 -20.78
C THR A 61 3.30 2.19 -19.26
N PRO A 62 4.26 2.82 -18.58
CA PRO A 62 4.90 2.24 -17.41
C PRO A 62 3.96 2.21 -16.21
N THR A 63 4.03 1.13 -15.44
CA THR A 63 3.63 1.01 -14.04
C THR A 63 3.98 2.29 -13.27
N PRO A 64 3.19 2.76 -12.28
CA PRO A 64 3.50 3.96 -11.49
C PRO A 64 4.92 3.87 -10.95
N GLN A 65 5.82 4.51 -11.65
CA GLN A 65 7.23 4.35 -11.40
C GLN A 65 7.52 5.26 -10.22
N ALA A 66 7.75 4.66 -9.04
CA ALA A 66 8.17 5.38 -7.85
C ALA A 66 9.23 6.42 -8.26
N ALA A 67 9.01 7.67 -7.86
CA ALA A 67 9.85 8.78 -8.28
C ALA A 67 11.32 8.40 -8.05
N PRO A 68 12.21 8.59 -9.06
CA PRO A 68 13.57 8.11 -8.99
C PRO A 68 14.24 8.56 -7.69
N GLN A 69 14.58 7.61 -6.83
CA GLN A 69 15.34 7.89 -5.62
C GLN A 69 16.79 8.10 -6.03
N THR A 70 17.32 9.30 -5.77
CA THR A 70 18.73 9.61 -5.96
C THR A 70 19.43 9.63 -4.62
N SER A 71 20.46 8.81 -4.48
CA SER A 71 21.32 8.83 -3.29
C SER A 71 22.76 8.53 -3.67
N SER A 72 23.66 9.00 -2.80
CA SER A 72 25.08 8.72 -2.87
C SER A 72 25.48 8.00 -1.59
N SER A 73 25.73 6.69 -1.69
CA SER A 73 26.57 6.03 -0.70
C SER A 73 28.01 6.48 -0.93
N ASP A 74 28.87 6.36 0.09
CA ASP A 74 30.19 7.01 0.22
C ASP A 74 31.12 6.96 -1.02
N ASN A 75 30.84 6.12 -2.03
CA ASN A 75 31.58 6.09 -3.30
C ASN A 75 30.76 5.79 -4.58
N LEU A 76 29.42 5.60 -4.52
CA LEU A 76 28.60 5.33 -5.72
C LEU A 76 27.38 6.25 -5.80
N LYS A 77 27.15 6.80 -7.01
CA LYS A 77 25.96 7.58 -7.32
C LYS A 77 24.95 6.68 -8.02
N TYR A 78 23.73 6.62 -7.51
CA TYR A 78 22.67 5.83 -8.13
C TYR A 78 21.35 6.58 -8.24
N THR A 79 20.50 6.06 -9.10
CA THR A 79 19.11 6.47 -9.30
C THR A 79 18.29 5.21 -9.46
N ILE A 80 17.36 4.94 -8.55
CA ILE A 80 16.50 3.76 -8.61
C ILE A 80 15.05 4.17 -8.80
N ARG A 81 14.33 3.39 -9.60
CA ARG A 81 12.90 3.53 -9.86
C ARG A 81 12.24 2.16 -9.67
N GLY A 82 11.08 2.10 -9.01
CA GLY A 82 10.38 0.83 -8.72
C GLY A 82 10.82 0.11 -7.44
N GLY A 83 11.81 0.65 -6.72
CA GLY A 83 12.27 0.11 -5.45
C GLY A 83 13.03 1.14 -4.61
N ILE A 84 13.37 0.75 -3.39
CA ILE A 84 14.16 1.53 -2.43
C ILE A 84 15.45 0.74 -2.17
N VAL A 85 16.59 1.41 -2.20
CA VAL A 85 17.86 0.77 -1.82
C VAL A 85 18.01 0.85 -0.30
N ASP A 86 18.12 -0.30 0.35
CA ASP A 86 18.31 -0.43 1.79
C ASP A 86 19.78 -0.26 2.18
N SER A 87 20.68 -0.91 1.43
CA SER A 87 22.12 -0.85 1.70
C SER A 87 22.94 -1.05 0.44
N ILE A 88 24.11 -0.40 0.38
CA ILE A 88 25.14 -0.66 -0.63
C ILE A 88 26.43 -0.96 0.12
N SER A 89 26.99 -2.15 -0.11
CA SER A 89 28.25 -2.58 0.49
C SER A 89 29.21 -3.11 -0.59
N GLN A 90 30.50 -2.95 -0.37
CA GLN A 90 31.53 -3.56 -1.20
C GLN A 90 31.93 -4.89 -0.56
N ASP A 91 31.96 -5.95 -1.35
CA ASP A 91 32.62 -7.20 -0.97
C ASP A 91 34.10 -7.06 -1.32
N GLU A 92 34.88 -6.72 -0.30
CA GLU A 92 36.33 -6.51 -0.40
C GLU A 92 37.08 -7.78 -0.84
N HIS A 93 36.47 -8.97 -0.71
CA HIS A 93 37.10 -10.24 -1.05
C HIS A 93 36.89 -10.65 -2.51
N HIS A 94 35.90 -10.08 -3.21
CA HIS A 94 35.51 -10.53 -4.54
C HIS A 94 35.38 -9.41 -5.59
N ASN A 95 35.84 -8.19 -5.29
CA ASN A 95 35.72 -7.02 -6.17
C ASN A 95 34.28 -6.90 -6.70
N ALA A 96 33.33 -6.88 -5.77
CA ALA A 96 31.91 -6.85 -6.08
C ALA A 96 31.19 -5.80 -5.23
N VAL A 97 30.11 -5.25 -5.77
CA VAL A 97 29.18 -4.40 -5.04
C VAL A 97 27.90 -5.17 -4.82
N LYS A 98 27.48 -5.23 -3.55
CA LYS A 98 26.19 -5.76 -3.11
C LYS A 98 25.25 -4.59 -2.85
N ILE A 99 24.08 -4.63 -3.48
CA ILE A 99 22.99 -3.70 -3.30
C ILE A 99 21.82 -4.50 -2.72
N GLU A 100 21.42 -4.18 -1.50
CA GLU A 100 20.17 -4.66 -0.91
C GLU A 100 19.08 -3.63 -1.19
N MET A 101 17.92 -4.10 -1.64
CA MET A 101 16.80 -3.23 -2.01
C MET A 101 15.45 -3.86 -1.67
N ASP A 102 14.46 -3.04 -1.38
CA ASP A 102 13.04 -3.40 -1.34
C ASP A 102 12.39 -2.94 -2.65
N SER A 103 12.26 -3.84 -3.62
CA SER A 103 11.52 -3.56 -4.86
C SER A 103 10.07 -4.00 -4.71
N ARG A 104 9.14 -3.04 -4.73
CA ARG A 104 7.70 -3.31 -4.66
C ARG A 104 7.06 -3.41 -6.03
N LEU A 105 7.75 -2.90 -7.04
CA LEU A 105 7.30 -2.81 -8.42
C LEU A 105 8.47 -3.18 -9.34
N ASP A 106 8.14 -3.59 -10.55
CA ASP A 106 9.14 -3.70 -11.62
C ASP A 106 9.76 -2.32 -11.86
N GLY A 107 11.06 -2.31 -12.11
CA GLY A 107 11.85 -1.11 -12.01
C GLY A 107 13.19 -1.18 -12.68
N GLN A 108 13.95 -0.11 -12.51
CA GLN A 108 15.28 0.02 -13.07
C GLN A 108 16.16 0.78 -12.09
N ILE A 109 17.39 0.32 -11.91
CA ILE A 109 18.44 1.04 -11.22
C ILE A 109 19.51 1.48 -12.22
N THR A 110 19.85 2.76 -12.18
CA THR A 110 21.01 3.32 -12.85
C THR A 110 22.09 3.63 -11.82
N ILE A 111 23.25 3.01 -11.94
CA ILE A 111 24.37 3.19 -11.02
C ILE A 111 25.64 3.60 -11.76
N THR A 112 26.36 4.57 -11.21
CA THR A 112 27.68 4.97 -11.72
C THR A 112 28.76 4.26 -10.90
N VAL A 113 29.42 3.29 -11.53
CA VAL A 113 30.46 2.48 -10.89
C VAL A 113 31.81 3.18 -11.02
N ASN A 114 32.61 3.16 -9.95
CA ASN A 114 33.95 3.71 -9.95
C ASN A 114 34.99 2.59 -9.78
N ASN A 115 36.23 2.83 -10.23
CA ASN A 115 37.32 1.85 -10.09
C ASN A 115 37.69 1.58 -8.63
N ASN A 116 37.31 2.50 -7.73
CA ASN A 116 37.47 2.33 -6.29
C ASN A 116 36.40 1.42 -5.68
N SER A 117 35.30 1.16 -6.39
CA SER A 117 34.21 0.31 -5.92
C SER A 117 34.20 -1.06 -6.58
N VAL A 118 34.33 -1.10 -7.91
CA VAL A 118 34.44 -2.35 -8.68
C VAL A 118 35.37 -2.08 -9.86
N LYS A 119 36.48 -2.81 -9.93
CA LYS A 119 37.34 -2.78 -11.13
C LYS A 119 36.65 -3.58 -12.23
N PRO A 120 36.39 -3.00 -13.42
CA PRO A 120 35.82 -3.76 -14.53
C PRO A 120 36.76 -4.88 -14.98
N PHE A 121 36.23 -5.86 -15.73
CA PHE A 121 37.05 -6.86 -16.40
C PHE A 121 38.00 -6.22 -17.44
N ASP A 122 38.92 -7.02 -18.00
CA ASP A 122 39.93 -6.57 -18.97
C ASP A 122 39.30 -5.92 -20.23
N ASP A 123 38.09 -6.30 -20.58
CA ASP A 123 37.29 -5.74 -21.68
C ASP A 123 36.48 -4.50 -21.30
N GLY A 124 36.55 -4.07 -20.04
CA GLY A 124 35.79 -2.94 -19.51
C GLY A 124 34.35 -3.25 -19.10
N THR A 125 33.94 -4.52 -19.14
CA THR A 125 32.58 -4.96 -18.80
C THR A 125 32.43 -5.27 -17.31
N TYR A 126 31.18 -5.54 -16.92
CA TYR A 126 30.78 -5.98 -15.59
C TYR A 126 29.88 -7.20 -15.73
N PHE A 127 29.75 -7.97 -14.65
CA PHE A 127 28.81 -9.08 -14.57
C PHE A 127 27.76 -8.77 -13.50
N VAL A 128 26.48 -8.93 -13.81
CA VAL A 128 25.39 -8.51 -12.91
C VAL A 128 24.44 -9.67 -12.65
N THR A 129 24.08 -9.86 -11.39
CA THR A 129 23.03 -10.81 -10.99
C THR A 129 21.97 -10.14 -10.15
N ILE A 130 20.72 -10.58 -10.29
CA ILE A 130 19.60 -10.23 -9.43
C ILE A 130 19.16 -11.50 -8.70
N ASP A 131 19.17 -11.46 -7.37
CA ASP A 131 18.85 -12.58 -6.48
C ASP A 131 19.61 -13.89 -6.78
N GLY A 132 20.77 -13.77 -7.44
CA GLY A 132 21.64 -14.89 -7.82
C GLY A 132 21.45 -15.42 -9.25
N GLU A 133 20.52 -14.85 -10.01
CA GLU A 133 20.34 -15.12 -11.44
C GLU A 133 21.05 -14.06 -12.29
N GLU A 134 21.74 -14.48 -13.35
CA GLU A 134 22.40 -13.57 -14.29
C GLU A 134 21.38 -12.79 -15.11
N VAL A 135 21.63 -11.49 -15.27
CA VAL A 135 20.74 -10.61 -16.02
C VAL A 135 21.50 -9.78 -17.04
N GLU A 136 20.81 -9.49 -18.14
CA GLU A 136 21.27 -8.51 -19.12
C GLU A 136 21.12 -7.09 -18.58
N PHE A 137 22.03 -6.20 -18.95
CA PHE A 137 22.00 -4.80 -18.54
C PHE A 137 22.59 -3.90 -19.62
N THR A 138 22.25 -2.60 -19.57
CA THR A 138 22.81 -1.61 -20.50
C THR A 138 23.98 -0.87 -19.87
N GLN A 139 25.15 -0.90 -20.52
CA GLN A 139 26.35 -0.17 -20.09
C GLN A 139 26.63 1.03 -21.01
N VAL A 140 26.78 2.22 -20.44
CA VAL A 140 27.27 3.43 -21.12
C VAL A 140 28.45 3.99 -20.33
N GLY A 141 29.66 3.63 -20.75
CA GLY A 141 30.89 3.97 -20.03
C GLY A 141 30.90 3.32 -18.64
N LYS A 142 30.85 4.16 -17.60
CA LYS A 142 30.81 3.73 -16.18
C LYS A 142 29.40 3.64 -15.59
N ARG A 143 28.37 3.94 -16.39
CA ARG A 143 26.97 3.88 -15.95
C ARG A 143 26.38 2.54 -16.36
N LEU A 144 25.90 1.79 -15.37
CA LEU A 144 25.15 0.56 -15.55
C LEU A 144 23.67 0.84 -15.34
N THR A 145 22.84 0.31 -16.22
CA THR A 145 21.39 0.43 -16.17
C THR A 145 20.82 -0.99 -16.13
N ILE A 146 20.25 -1.36 -15.00
CA ILE A 146 19.85 -2.73 -14.67
C ILE A 146 18.35 -2.73 -14.40
N ASP A 147 17.61 -3.51 -15.16
CA ASP A 147 16.17 -3.71 -14.95
C ASP A 147 15.94 -4.82 -13.92
N PHE A 148 14.98 -4.64 -13.03
CA PHE A 148 14.63 -5.61 -12.00
C PHE A 148 13.11 -5.80 -11.92
N MET A 149 12.69 -6.98 -11.46
CA MET A 149 11.29 -7.30 -11.22
C MET A 149 10.88 -6.96 -9.79
N ALA A 150 9.58 -6.85 -9.54
CA ALA A 150 9.02 -6.68 -8.21
C ALA A 150 9.45 -7.85 -7.30
N ASN A 151 9.71 -7.53 -6.04
CA ASN A 151 10.22 -8.41 -4.98
C ASN A 151 11.67 -8.85 -5.15
N SER A 152 12.42 -8.31 -6.12
CA SER A 152 13.87 -8.45 -6.15
C SER A 152 14.51 -7.78 -4.95
N GLN A 153 15.41 -8.49 -4.26
CA GLN A 153 15.95 -8.06 -2.97
C GLN A 153 17.43 -7.72 -3.01
N LYS A 154 18.15 -8.29 -3.98
CA LYS A 154 19.61 -8.23 -4.01
C LYS A 154 20.12 -8.11 -5.44
N ILE A 155 20.88 -7.05 -5.70
CA ILE A 155 21.66 -6.90 -6.92
C ILE A 155 23.13 -7.04 -6.57
N MET A 156 23.85 -7.86 -7.33
CA MET A 156 25.30 -7.97 -7.24
C MET A 156 25.93 -7.52 -8.56
N ILE A 157 26.93 -6.66 -8.46
CA ILE A 157 27.73 -6.20 -9.59
C ILE A 157 29.15 -6.69 -9.35
N TYR A 158 29.63 -7.55 -10.24
CA TYR A 158 30.94 -8.20 -10.18
C TYR A 158 31.88 -7.61 -11.23
N GLY A 159 33.15 -7.56 -10.88
CA GLY A 159 34.22 -7.15 -11.78
C GLY A 159 35.41 -8.10 -11.78
N GLU A 160 36.56 -7.59 -12.18
CA GLU A 160 37.83 -8.31 -12.27
C GLU A 160 38.11 -9.15 -11.00
N GLY A 161 38.45 -10.42 -11.18
CA GLY A 161 38.73 -11.35 -10.08
C GLY A 161 37.51 -12.14 -9.59
N TYR A 162 36.30 -11.87 -10.09
CA TYR A 162 35.18 -12.79 -9.92
C TYR A 162 35.45 -14.10 -10.65
N LYS A 163 35.64 -15.18 -9.89
CA LYS A 163 35.67 -16.54 -10.41
C LYS A 163 34.32 -17.16 -10.11
N SER A 164 33.40 -17.11 -11.08
CA SER A 164 32.25 -18.02 -11.07
C SER A 164 32.79 -19.42 -10.83
N GLY A 165 32.22 -20.14 -9.86
CA GLY A 165 32.67 -21.47 -9.49
C GLY A 165 32.65 -22.39 -10.71
N GLY A 166 33.81 -22.54 -11.36
CA GLY A 166 34.12 -23.67 -12.23
C GLY A 166 33.50 -23.70 -13.62
N HIS A 167 33.31 -22.58 -14.34
CA HIS A 167 33.26 -22.61 -15.81
C HIS A 167 33.90 -21.36 -16.41
N ASP A 168 35.18 -21.49 -16.74
CA ASP A 168 35.92 -20.56 -17.59
C ASP A 168 35.49 -20.78 -19.04
N MET A 169 34.77 -19.81 -19.61
CA MET A 169 34.39 -19.77 -21.04
C MET A 169 35.44 -19.08 -21.92
N SER A 170 36.69 -19.01 -21.47
CA SER A 170 37.81 -18.40 -22.21
C SER A 170 38.88 -19.43 -22.59
N SER A 171 38.50 -20.59 -23.11
CA SER A 171 39.41 -21.37 -23.99
C SER A 171 38.68 -22.46 -24.80
N MET A 172 37.78 -22.07 -25.70
CA MET A 172 37.49 -22.91 -26.88
C MET A 172 38.72 -22.87 -27.83
N GLY A 173 39.75 -23.64 -27.50
CA GLY A 173 40.95 -23.83 -28.29
C GLY A 173 41.52 -25.22 -28.04
N HIS A 174 41.52 -26.04 -29.09
CA HIS A 174 42.04 -27.41 -29.16
C HIS A 174 43.31 -27.68 -28.32
N SER A 175 43.32 -28.76 -27.52
CA SER A 175 43.95 -30.04 -27.90
C SER A 175 44.10 -31.00 -26.70
N GLU A 176 43.68 -32.23 -26.96
CA GLU A 176 44.09 -33.54 -26.41
C GLU A 176 45.18 -33.56 -25.32
N ASP A 177 44.81 -33.84 -24.07
CA ASP A 177 45.43 -34.92 -23.26
C ASP A 177 44.70 -35.07 -21.91
N SER A 178 43.71 -35.96 -21.89
CA SER A 178 42.98 -36.36 -20.68
C SER A 178 43.05 -37.88 -20.57
N LYS A 179 44.13 -38.41 -19.99
CA LYS A 179 44.16 -39.80 -19.47
C LYS A 179 44.96 -40.01 -18.18
N GLU A 180 45.68 -39.04 -17.63
CA GLU A 180 46.52 -39.31 -16.46
C GLU A 180 46.14 -38.56 -15.16
N HIS A 181 45.17 -37.64 -15.18
CA HIS A 181 44.72 -36.95 -13.96
C HIS A 181 43.55 -37.63 -13.22
N GLU A 182 42.82 -38.55 -13.86
CA GLU A 182 41.67 -39.24 -13.25
C GLU A 182 42.06 -40.37 -12.28
N ALA A 183 43.31 -40.86 -12.32
CA ALA A 183 43.71 -42.04 -11.54
C ALA A 183 44.20 -41.75 -10.11
N MET A 184 44.62 -40.52 -9.78
CA MET A 184 45.21 -40.21 -8.46
C MET A 184 44.26 -39.55 -7.45
N MET A 185 43.11 -39.02 -7.87
CA MET A 185 42.12 -38.42 -6.97
C MET A 185 41.14 -39.43 -6.34
N ALA A 186 41.19 -40.70 -6.74
CA ALA A 186 40.29 -41.75 -6.23
C ALA A 186 40.82 -42.45 -4.95
N ALA A 187 42.10 -42.32 -4.61
CA ALA A 187 42.69 -43.05 -3.48
C ALA A 187 42.64 -42.29 -2.14
N ASP A 188 42.64 -40.95 -2.14
CA ASP A 188 42.70 -40.16 -0.91
C ASP A 188 41.32 -39.84 -0.29
N LYS A 189 40.24 -40.02 -1.08
CA LYS A 189 38.85 -39.80 -0.64
C LYS A 189 38.31 -40.89 0.29
N ALA A 190 38.91 -42.09 0.28
CA ALA A 190 38.39 -43.23 1.03
C ALA A 190 38.88 -43.33 2.49
N ALA A 191 39.97 -42.65 2.86
CA ALA A 191 40.56 -42.75 4.19
C ALA A 191 40.04 -41.68 5.18
N ALA A 192 39.54 -40.55 4.68
CA ALA A 192 39.02 -39.46 5.53
C ALA A 192 37.55 -39.66 5.97
N GLU A 193 36.76 -40.45 5.23
CA GLU A 193 35.32 -40.65 5.50
C GLU A 193 35.02 -41.56 6.71
N LYS A 194 35.99 -42.37 7.20
CA LYS A 194 35.74 -43.32 8.31
C LYS A 194 36.01 -42.76 9.71
N ALA A 195 36.73 -41.64 9.85
CA ALA A 195 37.09 -41.08 11.18
C ALA A 195 36.15 -39.96 11.65
N ALA A 196 35.33 -39.39 10.77
CA ALA A 196 34.37 -38.32 11.13
C ALA A 196 33.02 -38.85 11.66
N ALA A 197 32.70 -40.13 11.45
CA ALA A 197 31.38 -40.70 11.78
C ALA A 197 31.15 -40.91 13.28
N ASP A 198 32.17 -41.25 14.07
CA ASP A 198 31.97 -41.64 15.49
C ASP A 198 31.91 -40.45 16.47
N LYS A 199 32.26 -39.22 16.06
CA LYS A 199 32.19 -38.03 16.93
C LYS A 199 30.93 -37.17 16.73
N ALA A 200 30.13 -37.45 15.70
CA ALA A 200 28.91 -36.70 15.39
C ALA A 200 27.64 -37.22 16.10
N ALA A 201 27.64 -38.46 16.60
CA ALA A 201 26.44 -39.08 17.17
C ALA A 201 26.03 -38.55 18.57
N ALA A 202 26.96 -38.01 19.35
CA ALA A 202 26.64 -37.52 20.72
C ALA A 202 26.13 -36.07 20.76
N ALA A 203 26.44 -35.24 19.77
CA ALA A 203 26.02 -33.82 19.75
C ALA A 203 24.65 -33.60 19.07
N ALA A 204 24.12 -34.61 18.36
CA ALA A 204 22.86 -34.52 17.63
C ALA A 204 21.61 -34.71 18.53
N ALA A 205 21.76 -35.30 19.72
CA ALA A 205 20.63 -35.58 20.61
C ALA A 205 20.14 -34.32 21.38
N ASP A 206 21.05 -33.43 21.81
CA ASP A 206 20.68 -32.24 22.58
C ASP A 206 20.20 -31.06 21.71
N LYS A 207 20.66 -30.97 20.44
CA LYS A 207 20.22 -29.90 19.50
C LYS A 207 18.80 -30.12 18.96
N ALA A 208 18.40 -31.37 18.77
CA ALA A 208 17.07 -31.72 18.26
C ALA A 208 15.94 -31.46 19.28
N ALA A 209 16.23 -31.50 20.59
CA ALA A 209 15.27 -31.18 21.63
C ALA A 209 15.01 -29.67 21.77
N ALA A 210 16.03 -28.83 21.54
CA ALA A 210 15.93 -27.37 21.60
C ALA A 210 15.22 -26.76 20.36
N GLU A 211 15.46 -27.31 19.16
CA GLU A 211 14.81 -26.85 17.93
C GLU A 211 13.32 -27.19 17.87
N LYS A 212 12.90 -28.33 18.45
CA LYS A 212 11.48 -28.70 18.54
C LYS A 212 10.69 -27.77 19.47
N ALA A 213 11.29 -27.35 20.60
CA ALA A 213 10.65 -26.43 21.56
C ALA A 213 10.57 -24.97 21.03
N ALA A 214 11.56 -24.53 20.24
CA ALA A 214 11.54 -23.22 19.60
C ALA A 214 10.50 -23.13 18.45
N ALA A 215 10.32 -24.22 17.68
CA ALA A 215 9.31 -24.29 16.62
C ALA A 215 7.88 -24.28 17.18
N GLU A 216 7.62 -24.95 18.30
CA GLU A 216 6.30 -24.91 18.97
C GLU A 216 5.97 -23.54 19.57
N LYS A 217 6.96 -22.81 20.10
CA LYS A 217 6.76 -21.43 20.59
C LYS A 217 6.49 -20.44 19.46
N ALA A 218 7.21 -20.54 18.34
CA ALA A 218 7.01 -19.68 17.17
C ALA A 218 5.67 -19.96 16.46
N ALA A 219 5.22 -21.22 16.44
CA ALA A 219 3.90 -21.58 15.92
C ALA A 219 2.77 -21.05 16.83
N ALA A 220 2.96 -21.03 18.15
CA ALA A 220 1.99 -20.47 19.09
C ALA A 220 1.91 -18.93 19.02
N GLU A 221 3.05 -18.23 18.85
CA GLU A 221 3.08 -16.77 18.65
C GLU A 221 2.49 -16.35 17.29
N LYS A 222 2.74 -17.12 16.23
CA LYS A 222 2.11 -16.88 14.92
C LYS A 222 0.60 -17.16 14.95
N ALA A 223 0.16 -18.22 15.61
CA ALA A 223 -1.27 -18.52 15.77
C ALA A 223 -1.99 -17.48 16.65
N ALA A 224 -1.32 -16.89 17.64
CA ALA A 224 -1.86 -15.79 18.43
C ALA A 224 -1.95 -14.48 17.63
N ALA A 225 -0.97 -14.19 16.77
CA ALA A 225 -0.99 -13.04 15.87
C ALA A 225 -2.05 -13.19 14.77
N ASP A 226 -2.19 -14.37 14.18
CA ASP A 226 -3.20 -14.68 13.17
C ASP A 226 -4.61 -14.65 13.78
N LYS A 227 -4.78 -15.10 15.03
CA LYS A 227 -6.04 -14.98 15.78
C LYS A 227 -6.38 -13.52 16.12
N ALA A 228 -5.40 -12.71 16.52
CA ALA A 228 -5.60 -11.28 16.79
C ALA A 228 -5.91 -10.47 15.50
N ALA A 229 -5.29 -10.84 14.37
CA ALA A 229 -5.60 -10.27 13.06
C ALA A 229 -7.00 -10.69 12.57
N ALA A 230 -7.37 -11.95 12.78
CA ALA A 230 -8.72 -12.46 12.48
C ALA A 230 -9.78 -11.84 13.40
N GLU A 231 -9.48 -11.57 14.67
CA GLU A 231 -10.39 -10.89 15.60
C GLU A 231 -10.51 -9.39 15.27
N LYS A 232 -9.46 -8.74 14.77
CA LYS A 232 -9.53 -7.35 14.26
C LYS A 232 -10.28 -7.25 12.93
N ALA A 233 -10.11 -8.23 12.05
CA ALA A 233 -10.88 -8.34 10.80
C ALA A 233 -12.34 -8.75 11.06
N ALA A 234 -12.60 -9.58 12.05
CA ALA A 234 -13.95 -9.94 12.48
C ALA A 234 -14.63 -8.81 13.26
N ALA A 235 -13.88 -7.96 13.99
CA ALA A 235 -14.40 -6.73 14.57
C ALA A 235 -14.73 -5.67 13.50
N ALA A 236 -13.94 -5.59 12.42
CA ALA A 236 -14.28 -4.79 11.25
C ALA A 236 -15.50 -5.36 10.50
N ALA A 237 -15.60 -6.68 10.36
CA ALA A 237 -16.76 -7.34 9.74
C ALA A 237 -18.02 -7.35 10.64
N ALA A 238 -17.87 -7.28 11.97
CA ALA A 238 -18.99 -7.12 12.90
C ALA A 238 -19.43 -5.66 13.04
N ALA A 239 -18.56 -4.70 12.70
CA ALA A 239 -18.91 -3.29 12.51
C ALA A 239 -19.64 -3.03 11.18
N ALA A 240 -19.58 -3.96 10.22
CA ALA A 240 -20.43 -4.00 9.01
C ALA A 240 -21.92 -4.32 9.33
N ALA A 241 -22.40 -3.79 10.45
CA ALA A 241 -23.80 -3.41 10.60
C ALA A 241 -24.07 -2.24 9.65
N LYS A 242 -24.17 -2.57 8.34
CA LYS A 242 -24.69 -1.78 7.24
C LYS A 242 -24.33 -0.28 7.35
N ALA A 243 -23.13 0.11 6.92
CA ALA A 243 -22.76 1.53 6.80
C ALA A 243 -23.88 2.35 6.11
N PRO A 244 -24.04 3.63 6.47
CA PRO A 244 -25.12 4.44 5.92
C PRO A 244 -24.96 4.66 4.41
N MET A 245 -26.08 4.84 3.71
CA MET A 245 -26.09 5.26 2.29
C MET A 245 -25.80 6.75 2.11
N ALA A 246 -25.72 7.51 3.20
CA ALA A 246 -25.44 8.93 3.17
C ALA A 246 -24.66 9.36 4.42
N VAL A 247 -23.67 10.23 4.25
CA VAL A 247 -22.92 10.85 5.35
C VAL A 247 -22.59 12.30 5.00
N THR A 248 -22.60 13.18 6.00
CA THR A 248 -22.14 14.56 5.84
C THR A 248 -20.73 14.70 6.41
N VAL A 249 -19.87 15.37 5.67
CA VAL A 249 -18.50 15.72 6.07
C VAL A 249 -18.37 17.24 6.08
N GLU A 250 -17.82 17.78 7.16
CA GLU A 250 -17.62 19.22 7.33
C GLU A 250 -16.16 19.54 7.68
N PRO A 251 -15.56 20.61 7.14
CA PRO A 251 -14.26 21.08 7.62
C PRO A 251 -14.41 21.63 9.05
N VAL A 252 -13.43 21.38 9.90
CA VAL A 252 -13.42 21.92 11.26
C VAL A 252 -13.27 23.45 11.21
N ALA A 253 -13.97 24.17 12.08
CA ALA A 253 -13.90 25.63 12.11
C ALA A 253 -12.45 26.13 12.28
N GLY A 254 -12.02 27.05 11.40
CA GLY A 254 -10.65 27.58 11.38
C GLY A 254 -9.61 26.67 10.71
N SER A 255 -10.01 25.54 10.12
CA SER A 255 -9.11 24.62 9.39
C SER A 255 -8.50 25.23 8.14
N GLY A 256 -9.01 26.38 7.65
CA GLY A 256 -8.35 27.20 6.64
C GLY A 256 -7.01 27.79 7.05
N ALA A 257 -6.58 27.64 8.30
CA ALA A 257 -5.20 27.86 8.74
C ALA A 257 -4.56 26.54 9.22
N PRO A 258 -3.23 26.40 9.12
CA PRO A 258 -2.52 25.27 9.72
C PRO A 258 -2.80 25.12 11.22
N GLY A 259 -2.81 23.90 11.73
CA GLY A 259 -3.03 23.57 13.15
C GLY A 259 -3.94 22.36 13.42
N CYS A 260 -4.69 21.91 12.41
CA CYS A 260 -5.58 20.74 12.53
C CYS A 260 -4.94 19.40 12.13
N GLU A 261 -3.66 19.39 11.72
CA GLU A 261 -2.94 18.20 11.21
C GLU A 261 -2.77 17.11 12.26
N THR A 262 -2.80 17.49 13.54
CA THR A 262 -2.61 16.58 14.68
C THR A 262 -3.91 16.29 15.44
N THR A 263 -4.99 17.01 15.11
CA THR A 263 -6.32 16.79 15.68
C THR A 263 -7.16 16.08 14.64
N GLU A 264 -7.96 16.79 13.86
CA GLU A 264 -8.66 16.34 12.65
C GLU A 264 -9.09 17.60 11.88
N CYS A 265 -8.90 17.65 10.56
CA CYS A 265 -9.29 18.81 9.75
C CYS A 265 -10.73 18.71 9.20
N TYR A 266 -11.30 17.50 9.18
CA TYR A 266 -12.68 17.22 8.78
C TYR A 266 -13.41 16.48 9.89
N THR A 267 -14.73 16.63 9.96
CA THR A 267 -15.63 15.90 10.87
C THR A 267 -16.72 15.19 10.06
N PRO A 268 -16.79 13.86 10.08
CA PRO A 268 -15.75 12.95 10.60
C PRO A 268 -14.48 13.00 9.73
N SER A 269 -13.30 12.73 10.31
CA SER A 269 -12.03 12.61 9.56
C SER A 269 -12.01 11.38 8.64
N THR A 270 -12.68 10.31 9.08
CA THR A 270 -12.93 9.09 8.31
C THR A 270 -14.44 8.87 8.22
N ALA A 271 -14.99 9.01 7.02
CA ALA A 271 -16.39 8.74 6.75
C ALA A 271 -16.56 7.31 6.20
N THR A 272 -17.59 6.59 6.62
CA THR A 272 -17.90 5.25 6.07
C THR A 272 -19.31 5.26 5.46
N ILE A 273 -19.43 4.78 4.23
CA ILE A 273 -20.70 4.59 3.52
C ILE A 273 -20.71 3.19 2.89
N SER A 274 -21.87 2.64 2.55
CA SER A 274 -21.88 1.45 1.67
C SER A 274 -21.79 1.82 0.18
N ALA A 275 -21.36 0.88 -0.65
CA ALA A 275 -21.26 1.02 -2.10
C ALA A 275 -22.54 1.62 -2.73
N GLY A 276 -22.37 2.68 -3.52
CA GLY A 276 -23.46 3.48 -4.07
C GLY A 276 -23.97 4.59 -3.15
N GLY A 277 -23.37 4.77 -1.97
CA GLY A 277 -23.69 5.83 -1.03
C GLY A 277 -23.19 7.21 -1.45
N THR A 278 -23.72 8.23 -0.78
CA THR A 278 -23.41 9.64 -1.04
C THR A 278 -22.70 10.29 0.14
N VAL A 279 -21.61 11.00 -0.12
CA VAL A 279 -20.95 11.91 0.82
C VAL A 279 -21.34 13.34 0.48
N THR A 280 -21.98 14.03 1.42
CA THR A 280 -22.28 15.45 1.31
C THR A 280 -21.20 16.25 2.01
N PHE A 281 -20.38 16.96 1.26
CA PHE A 281 -19.40 17.90 1.80
C PHE A 281 -20.09 19.24 2.05
N THR A 282 -20.14 19.70 3.29
CA THR A 282 -20.72 20.99 3.65
C THR A 282 -19.66 21.89 4.26
N ASN A 283 -19.43 23.06 3.70
CA ASN A 283 -18.46 23.99 4.25
C ASN A 283 -19.11 24.86 5.34
N THR A 284 -18.90 24.49 6.61
CA THR A 284 -19.32 25.29 7.77
C THR A 284 -18.23 26.23 8.28
N ASP A 285 -17.04 26.21 7.67
CA ASP A 285 -15.95 27.14 7.96
C ASP A 285 -16.08 28.43 7.15
N THR A 286 -15.40 29.48 7.61
CA THR A 286 -15.38 30.80 6.95
C THR A 286 -14.44 30.84 5.76
N ALA A 287 -13.41 29.99 5.74
CA ALA A 287 -12.51 29.85 4.60
C ALA A 287 -13.17 29.00 3.49
N PRO A 288 -12.93 29.31 2.20
CA PRO A 288 -13.35 28.44 1.11
C PRO A 288 -12.54 27.14 1.10
N HIS A 289 -13.20 26.00 0.88
CA HIS A 289 -12.57 24.68 0.90
C HIS A 289 -12.91 23.89 -0.36
N THR A 290 -12.03 22.95 -0.74
CA THR A 290 -12.35 21.89 -1.69
C THR A 290 -12.36 20.55 -0.98
N SER A 291 -12.97 19.55 -1.59
CA SER A 291 -12.79 18.14 -1.23
C SER A 291 -12.49 17.40 -2.52
N THR A 292 -11.20 17.12 -2.71
CA THR A 292 -10.67 16.61 -3.98
C THR A 292 -9.98 15.29 -3.71
N SER A 293 -10.39 14.23 -4.42
CA SER A 293 -9.81 12.90 -4.26
C SER A 293 -8.34 12.88 -4.65
N GLY A 294 -7.53 12.14 -3.89
CA GLY A 294 -6.08 12.08 -4.01
C GLY A 294 -5.39 12.40 -2.70
N SER A 295 -4.20 13.00 -2.77
CA SER A 295 -3.46 13.46 -1.58
C SER A 295 -2.70 14.75 -1.86
N ALA A 296 -2.34 15.47 -0.81
CA ALA A 296 -1.54 16.68 -0.96
C ALA A 296 -0.16 16.41 -1.60
N ALA A 297 0.39 15.22 -1.38
CA ALA A 297 1.69 14.82 -1.91
C ALA A 297 1.66 14.50 -3.41
N ASN A 298 0.60 13.82 -3.89
CA ASN A 298 0.51 13.32 -5.27
C ASN A 298 -0.44 14.15 -6.15
N GLY A 299 -1.21 15.05 -5.55
CA GLY A 299 -2.24 15.82 -6.21
C GLY A 299 -3.54 15.03 -6.42
N PRO A 300 -4.48 15.59 -7.21
CA PRO A 300 -5.75 14.96 -7.51
C PRO A 300 -5.59 13.67 -8.35
N ASP A 301 -6.34 12.63 -8.01
CA ASP A 301 -6.34 11.34 -8.74
C ASP A 301 -7.48 11.23 -9.77
N GLY A 302 -8.40 12.19 -9.80
CA GLY A 302 -9.49 12.29 -10.77
C GLY A 302 -10.74 11.47 -10.45
N VAL A 303 -10.89 10.93 -9.23
CA VAL A 303 -12.12 10.24 -8.81
C VAL A 303 -13.27 11.22 -8.51
N PHE A 304 -13.02 12.28 -7.75
CA PHE A 304 -14.00 13.36 -7.53
C PHE A 304 -13.31 14.69 -7.20
N ASP A 305 -13.99 15.77 -7.51
CA ASP A 305 -13.60 17.13 -7.10
C ASP A 305 -14.86 17.95 -6.88
N THR A 306 -15.06 18.41 -5.65
CA THR A 306 -16.20 19.30 -5.32
C THR A 306 -16.02 20.71 -5.85
N SER A 307 -14.86 21.02 -6.45
CA SER A 307 -14.41 22.39 -6.69
C SER A 307 -14.43 23.18 -5.38
N LEU A 308 -14.45 24.51 -5.49
CA LEU A 308 -14.40 25.40 -4.34
C LEU A 308 -15.80 25.54 -3.74
N ILE A 309 -16.01 24.97 -2.56
CA ILE A 309 -17.20 25.09 -1.73
C ILE A 309 -17.05 26.33 -0.86
N MET A 310 -17.88 27.34 -1.12
CA MET A 310 -17.96 28.55 -0.30
C MET A 310 -18.63 28.27 1.06
N MET A 311 -18.43 29.16 2.03
CA MET A 311 -19.11 29.10 3.32
C MET A 311 -20.63 28.90 3.17
N ASN A 312 -21.18 27.96 3.94
CA ASN A 312 -22.57 27.49 3.94
C ASN A 312 -23.06 26.85 2.63
N ALA A 313 -22.16 26.49 1.71
CA ALA A 313 -22.50 25.69 0.54
C ALA A 313 -22.20 24.21 0.78
N SER A 314 -22.85 23.35 -0.01
CA SER A 314 -22.66 21.90 0.03
C SER A 314 -22.49 21.33 -1.38
N PHE A 315 -21.80 20.18 -1.46
CA PHE A 315 -21.61 19.42 -2.68
C PHE A 315 -21.75 17.91 -2.39
N ASP A 316 -22.48 17.20 -3.26
CA ASP A 316 -22.71 15.76 -3.10
C ASP A 316 -21.83 14.94 -4.03
N VAL A 317 -21.15 13.94 -3.47
CA VAL A 317 -20.34 12.96 -4.19
C VAL A 317 -20.91 11.56 -3.95
N THR A 318 -21.34 10.87 -5.00
CA THR A 318 -21.75 9.47 -4.91
C THR A 318 -20.61 8.55 -5.32
N LEU A 319 -20.28 7.57 -4.48
CA LEU A 319 -19.21 6.59 -4.73
C LEU A 319 -19.81 5.20 -4.87
N ALA A 320 -19.75 4.66 -6.10
CA ALA A 320 -20.38 3.38 -6.43
C ALA A 320 -19.55 2.16 -6.02
N ASP A 321 -18.22 2.27 -6.04
CA ASP A 321 -17.31 1.14 -5.87
C ASP A 321 -16.80 1.05 -4.44
N ALA A 322 -16.69 -0.17 -3.92
CA ALA A 322 -16.07 -0.42 -2.62
C ALA A 322 -14.57 -0.10 -2.66
N GLY A 323 -14.06 0.51 -1.59
CA GLY A 323 -12.67 0.93 -1.52
C GLY A 323 -12.42 2.04 -0.50
N THR A 324 -11.16 2.42 -0.38
CA THR A 324 -10.75 3.56 0.45
C THR A 324 -10.33 4.71 -0.46
N TYR A 325 -10.98 5.85 -0.29
CA TYR A 325 -10.74 7.08 -1.04
C TYR A 325 -10.14 8.12 -0.09
N THR A 326 -8.86 8.45 -0.29
CA THR A 326 -8.27 9.61 0.37
C THR A 326 -8.65 10.87 -0.40
N TYR A 327 -8.80 11.98 0.32
CA TYR A 327 -9.07 13.28 -0.28
C TYR A 327 -8.40 14.38 0.53
N PHE A 328 -8.20 15.52 -0.11
CA PHE A 328 -7.57 16.68 0.50
C PHE A 328 -8.20 17.98 0.01
N CYS A 329 -7.93 19.08 0.72
CA CYS A 329 -8.27 20.43 0.25
C CYS A 329 -7.13 20.99 -0.60
N MET A 330 -7.40 21.35 -1.86
CA MET A 330 -6.38 21.83 -2.79
C MET A 330 -5.78 23.18 -2.38
N VAL A 331 -6.57 24.03 -1.72
CA VAL A 331 -6.13 25.36 -1.27
C VAL A 331 -5.55 25.33 0.15
N HIS A 332 -5.83 24.27 0.91
CA HIS A 332 -5.33 24.04 2.27
C HIS A 332 -4.75 22.61 2.37
N PRO A 333 -3.54 22.36 1.82
CA PRO A 333 -3.03 21.00 1.61
C PRO A 333 -2.81 20.17 2.88
N TRP A 334 -2.81 20.81 4.06
CA TRP A 334 -2.73 20.12 5.35
C TRP A 334 -4.05 19.45 5.77
N MET A 335 -5.16 19.77 5.10
CA MET A 335 -6.45 19.16 5.37
C MET A 335 -6.63 17.88 4.55
N GLU A 336 -6.43 16.74 5.19
CA GLU A 336 -6.64 15.42 4.61
C GLU A 336 -7.77 14.68 5.32
N GLY A 337 -8.52 13.87 4.56
CA GLY A 337 -9.60 13.03 5.06
C GLY A 337 -9.68 11.72 4.30
N THR A 338 -10.48 10.79 4.82
CA THR A 338 -10.68 9.45 4.24
C THR A 338 -12.16 9.11 4.13
N ILE A 339 -12.56 8.50 3.01
CA ILE A 339 -13.86 7.86 2.85
C ILE A 339 -13.63 6.36 2.64
N ILE A 340 -14.34 5.53 3.40
CA ILE A 340 -14.37 4.07 3.26
C ILE A 340 -15.73 3.69 2.67
N VAL A 341 -15.71 2.94 1.58
CA VAL A 341 -16.88 2.40 0.91
C VAL A 341 -16.88 0.88 1.04
N GLU A 342 -17.92 0.32 1.66
CA GLU A 342 -18.06 -1.12 1.95
C GLU A 342 -19.26 -1.81 1.30
#